data_AF-A0A519JHZ4-F1
#
_entry.id   AF-A0A519JHZ4-F1
#
_cell.length_a   1.000
_cell.length_b   1.000
_cell.length_c   1.000
_cell.angle_alpha   90.00
_cell.angle_beta   90.00
_cell.angle_gamma   90.00
#
_symmetry.space_group_name_H-M   'P 1'
#
loop_
_entity.id
_entity.type
_entity.pdbx_description
1 polymer ?
#
loop_
_entity_poly.entity_id
_entity_poly.type
_entity_poly.pdbx_seq_one_letter_code
_entity_poly.pdbx_strand_id
1 'polypeptide(L)'
;PDLMLSAPFPVSPASLRRKIIRDLTGQTFFKQRVLLPLAAMRGAKADRATQGSSRATRGSPTTNDHDYEAVVTGRSVLPFLLVNLALLAAAILSGVWWAYFALWLLPLATWFPMVTRLRNIAEHACVEGSAEDPFRAARTTRARWWERAFIAPYWVNFHAEHHLFMHVPCWRLPSLHRAVSGRPQGERMEVADGYVSVLRRAASSRPAA
;
A
#
# COMPACT_ATOMS: atom_id res chain seq x y z
N PRO A 1 4.90 12.07 -0.16
CA PRO A 1 3.71 11.34 0.37
C PRO A 1 4.05 9.89 0.76
N ASP A 2 4.86 9.18 -0.04
CA ASP A 2 5.11 7.74 0.17
C ASP A 2 6.26 7.40 1.13
N LEU A 3 6.90 8.41 1.73
CA LEU A 3 8.03 8.24 2.65
C LEU A 3 7.67 7.33 3.84
N MET A 4 6.45 7.41 4.37
CA MET A 4 6.04 6.55 5.49
C MET A 4 6.01 5.06 5.12
N LEU A 5 5.81 4.72 3.85
CA LEU A 5 5.74 3.33 3.37
C LEU A 5 7.13 2.71 3.18
N SER A 6 8.14 3.53 2.86
CA SER A 6 9.51 3.10 2.57
C SER A 6 10.51 3.36 3.69
N ALA A 7 10.26 4.32 4.59
CA ALA A 7 11.12 4.69 5.71
C ALA A 7 11.58 3.52 6.60
N PRO A 8 10.79 2.44 6.83
CA PRO A 8 11.24 1.32 7.65
C PRO A 8 12.33 0.44 7.02
N PHE A 9 12.73 0.67 5.77
CA PHE A 9 13.72 -0.15 5.05
C PHE A 9 15.08 0.57 4.96
N PRO A 10 16.21 -0.17 5.02
CA PRO A 10 16.31 -1.62 4.98
C PRO A 10 15.96 -2.33 6.31
N VAL A 11 15.55 -3.60 6.23
CA VAL A 11 15.25 -4.48 7.37
C VAL A 11 16.04 -5.78 7.28
N SER A 12 16.14 -6.53 8.37
CA SER A 12 16.77 -7.86 8.31
C SER A 12 15.95 -8.85 7.45
N PRO A 13 16.59 -9.87 6.84
CA PRO A 13 15.88 -10.90 6.07
C PRO A 13 14.80 -11.62 6.87
N ALA A 14 15.08 -11.87 8.16
CA ALA A 14 14.13 -12.47 9.08
C ALA A 14 12.88 -11.59 9.30
N SER A 15 13.06 -10.26 9.37
CA SER A 15 11.96 -9.30 9.48
C SER A 15 11.11 -9.30 8.21
N LEU A 16 11.74 -9.27 7.03
CA LEU A 16 11.01 -9.33 5.75
C LEU A 16 10.22 -10.64 5.62
N ARG A 17 10.83 -11.79 5.93
CA ARG A 17 10.14 -13.10 5.94
C ARG A 17 8.93 -13.11 6.87
N ARG A 18 9.05 -12.60 8.10
CA ARG A 18 7.91 -12.51 9.03
C ARG A 18 6.79 -11.63 8.48
N LYS A 19 7.13 -10.52 7.80
CA LYS A 19 6.13 -9.64 7.17
C LYS A 19 5.39 -10.37 6.04
N ILE A 20 6.11 -11.08 5.16
CA ILE A 20 5.51 -11.86 4.07
C ILE A 20 4.58 -12.96 4.63
N ILE A 21 5.01 -13.72 5.64
CA ILE A 21 4.19 -14.75 6.28
C ILE A 21 2.91 -14.15 6.88
N ARG A 22 3.02 -13.01 7.58
CA ARG A 22 1.88 -12.32 8.18
C ARG A 22 0.85 -11.89 7.12
N ASP A 23 1.30 -11.46 5.96
CA ASP A 23 0.41 -11.08 4.87
C ASP A 23 -0.26 -12.32 4.28
N LEU A 24 0.51 -13.35 3.90
CA LEU A 24 -0.01 -14.59 3.30
C LEU A 24 -0.95 -15.38 4.22
N THR A 25 -0.81 -15.23 5.54
CA THR A 25 -1.70 -15.87 6.53
C THR A 25 -2.89 -15.00 6.93
N GLY A 26 -3.06 -13.83 6.33
CA GLY A 26 -4.21 -12.94 6.60
C GLY A 26 -4.16 -12.15 7.91
N GLN A 27 -3.10 -12.31 8.70
CA GLN A 27 -2.92 -11.59 9.96
C GLN A 27 -2.86 -10.07 9.76
N THR A 28 -2.22 -9.59 8.70
CA THR A 28 -2.17 -8.14 8.38
C THR A 28 -3.57 -7.61 8.06
N PHE A 29 -4.33 -8.33 7.23
CA PHE A 29 -5.71 -7.98 6.91
C PHE A 29 -6.57 -7.96 8.17
N PHE A 30 -6.52 -9.00 9.00
CA PHE A 30 -7.30 -9.09 10.24
C PHE A 30 -6.98 -7.93 11.19
N LYS A 31 -5.69 -7.60 11.37
CA LYS A 31 -5.28 -6.47 12.19
C LYS A 31 -5.86 -5.14 11.65
N GLN A 32 -5.72 -4.89 10.35
CA GLN A 32 -6.09 -3.61 9.74
C GLN A 32 -7.60 -3.43 9.55
N ARG A 33 -8.32 -4.50 9.21
CA ARG A 33 -9.74 -4.44 8.81
C ARG A 33 -10.70 -4.88 9.91
N VAL A 34 -10.20 -5.50 10.97
CA VAL A 34 -11.02 -5.95 12.10
C VAL A 34 -10.54 -5.32 13.41
N LEU A 35 -9.29 -5.55 13.82
CA LEU A 35 -8.84 -5.13 15.16
C LEU A 35 -8.74 -3.61 15.32
N LEU A 36 -8.11 -2.89 14.37
CA LEU A 36 -7.94 -1.43 14.47
C LEU A 36 -9.30 -0.68 14.44
N PRO A 37 -10.24 -0.98 13.51
CA PRO A 37 -11.56 -0.36 13.54
C PRO A 37 -12.34 -0.66 14.82
N LEU A 38 -12.28 -1.90 15.32
CA LEU A 38 -12.94 -2.26 16.59
C LEU A 38 -12.35 -1.48 17.79
N ALA A 39 -11.03 -1.32 17.83
CA ALA A 39 -10.37 -0.53 18.86
C ALA A 39 -10.77 0.95 18.77
N ALA A 40 -10.79 1.54 17.58
CA ALA A 40 -11.22 2.91 17.35
C ALA A 40 -12.68 3.15 17.77
N MET A 41 -13.59 2.24 17.43
CA MET A 41 -14.99 2.30 17.85
C MET A 41 -15.15 2.21 19.38
N ARG A 42 -14.33 1.38 20.04
CA ARG A 42 -14.33 1.28 21.51
C ARG A 42 -13.77 2.56 22.16
N GLY A 43 -12.69 3.12 21.63
CA GLY A 43 -12.13 4.40 22.06
C GLY A 43 -13.13 5.54 21.93
N ALA A 44 -13.75 5.71 20.76
CA ALA A 44 -14.77 6.73 20.52
C ALA A 44 -16.00 6.58 21.44
N LYS A 45 -16.41 5.35 21.76
CA LYS A 45 -17.47 5.09 22.75
C LYS A 45 -17.03 5.45 24.17
N ALA A 46 -15.80 5.13 24.54
CA ALA A 46 -15.23 5.51 25.83
C ALA A 46 -15.15 7.03 25.96
N ASP A 47 -14.59 7.73 24.98
CA ASP A 47 -14.47 9.19 24.96
C ASP A 47 -15.84 9.90 25.06
N ARG A 48 -16.86 9.38 24.37
CA ARG A 48 -18.24 9.87 24.49
C ARG A 48 -18.85 9.63 25.88
N ALA A 49 -18.48 8.53 26.54
CA ALA A 49 -18.94 8.23 27.90
C ALA A 49 -18.22 9.13 28.94
N THR A 50 -16.94 9.44 28.76
CA THR A 50 -16.18 10.33 29.65
C THR A 50 -16.52 11.81 29.46
N GLN A 51 -16.80 12.25 28.23
CA GLN A 51 -17.24 13.63 27.93
C GLN A 51 -18.60 13.99 28.55
N GLY A 52 -19.39 13.01 28.99
CA GLY A 52 -20.59 13.24 29.80
C GLY A 52 -20.32 13.61 31.26
N SER A 53 -19.07 13.59 31.73
CA SER A 53 -18.72 13.68 33.16
C SER A 53 -17.62 14.69 33.52
N SER A 54 -16.97 15.39 32.57
CA SER A 54 -15.87 16.30 32.91
C SER A 54 -15.91 17.63 32.16
N ARG A 55 -15.96 18.71 32.96
CA ARG A 55 -15.84 20.11 32.56
C ARG A 55 -14.49 20.33 31.88
N ALA A 56 -14.53 20.97 30.71
CA ALA A 56 -13.41 21.17 29.81
C ALA A 56 -12.17 21.78 30.48
N THR A 57 -11.05 21.06 30.43
CA THR A 57 -9.71 21.65 30.54
C THR A 57 -9.11 21.67 29.15
N ARG A 58 -9.13 22.87 28.55
CA ARG A 58 -8.61 23.17 27.21
C ARG A 58 -7.08 23.24 27.30
N GLY A 59 -6.38 22.26 26.76
CA GLY A 59 -4.91 22.26 26.76
C GLY A 59 -4.28 21.11 25.97
N SER A 60 -4.04 21.36 24.67
CA SER A 60 -2.82 20.99 23.91
C SER A 60 -3.18 20.78 22.43
N PRO A 61 -2.70 21.62 21.50
CA PRO A 61 -2.85 21.40 20.06
C PRO A 61 -1.70 20.51 19.58
N THR A 62 -1.86 19.19 19.66
CA THR A 62 -0.95 18.26 18.98
C THR A 62 -1.58 17.78 17.69
N THR A 63 -1.02 18.32 16.60
CA THR A 63 -0.88 17.73 15.25
C THR A 63 -2.16 17.44 14.47
N ASN A 64 -2.31 18.21 13.38
CA ASN A 64 -3.28 18.05 12.29
C ASN A 64 -3.10 16.75 11.48
N ASP A 65 -2.99 15.59 12.13
CA ASP A 65 -2.90 14.27 11.45
C ASP A 65 -4.26 13.55 11.36
N HIS A 66 -5.31 14.11 11.96
CA HIS A 66 -6.64 13.49 12.01
C HIS A 66 -7.57 13.83 10.84
N ASP A 67 -7.18 14.73 9.94
CA ASP A 67 -8.02 15.08 8.79
C ASP A 67 -8.11 13.94 7.76
N TYR A 68 -7.11 13.06 7.69
CA TYR A 68 -7.15 11.88 6.82
C TYR A 68 -8.00 10.73 7.40
N GLU A 69 -8.09 10.62 8.72
CA GLU A 69 -9.00 9.69 9.42
C GLU A 69 -10.46 10.14 9.26
N ALA A 70 -10.71 11.45 9.21
CA ALA A 70 -12.05 12.02 9.05
C ALA A 70 -12.67 11.79 7.66
N VAL A 71 -11.89 11.57 6.60
CA VAL A 71 -12.41 11.30 5.24
C VAL A 71 -12.97 9.87 5.12
N VAL A 72 -12.55 8.94 6.00
CA VAL A 72 -13.24 7.65 6.21
C VAL A 72 -14.45 7.86 7.12
N THR A 73 -15.29 8.84 6.80
CA THR A 73 -16.62 8.99 7.39
C THR A 73 -17.42 7.70 7.19
N GLY A 74 -18.35 7.37 8.10
CA GLY A 74 -19.30 6.27 7.89
C GLY A 74 -20.08 6.35 6.55
N ARG A 75 -20.05 7.51 5.89
CA ARG A 75 -20.65 7.79 4.58
C ARG A 75 -19.92 7.09 3.43
N SER A 76 -18.62 6.81 3.53
CA SER A 76 -17.85 6.04 2.52
C SER A 76 -17.83 4.53 2.82
N VAL A 77 -17.98 4.15 4.09
CA VAL A 77 -18.03 2.74 4.52
C VAL A 77 -19.37 2.08 4.16
N LEU A 78 -20.49 2.78 4.30
CA LEU A 78 -21.81 2.23 4.04
C LEU A 78 -21.98 1.74 2.58
N PRO A 79 -21.66 2.52 1.53
CA PRO A 79 -21.72 2.03 0.15
C PRO A 79 -20.85 0.79 -0.09
N PHE A 80 -19.64 0.74 0.49
CA PHE A 80 -18.78 -0.43 0.40
C PHE A 80 -19.43 -1.68 1.00
N LEU A 81 -20.03 -1.56 2.20
CA LEU A 81 -20.73 -2.68 2.85
C LEU A 81 -21.95 -3.12 2.05
N LEU A 82 -22.73 -2.18 1.51
CA LEU A 82 -23.91 -2.49 0.70
C LEU A 82 -23.54 -3.23 -0.58
N VAL A 83 -22.49 -2.81 -1.29
CA VAL A 83 -22.01 -3.50 -2.49
C VAL A 83 -21.52 -4.91 -2.16
N ASN A 84 -20.74 -5.07 -1.09
CA ASN A 84 -20.27 -6.41 -0.68
C ASN A 84 -21.43 -7.32 -0.26
N LEU A 85 -22.44 -6.79 0.43
CA LEU A 85 -23.65 -7.52 0.79
C LEU A 85 -24.43 -7.94 -0.46
N ALA A 86 -24.59 -7.04 -1.43
CA ALA A 86 -25.25 -7.34 -2.71
C ALA A 86 -24.50 -8.42 -3.50
N LEU A 87 -23.16 -8.35 -3.57
CA LEU A 87 -22.33 -9.38 -4.20
C LEU A 87 -22.49 -10.74 -3.52
N LEU A 88 -22.47 -10.78 -2.19
CA LEU A 88 -22.68 -12.01 -1.44
C LEU A 88 -24.11 -12.56 -1.66
N ALA A 89 -25.13 -11.71 -1.60
CA ALA A 89 -26.50 -12.11 -1.86
C ALA A 89 -26.67 -12.68 -3.28
N ALA A 90 -26.10 -12.03 -4.29
CA ALA A 90 -26.11 -12.53 -5.67
C ALA A 90 -25.41 -13.91 -5.78
N ALA A 91 -24.27 -14.10 -5.11
CA ALA A 91 -23.58 -15.38 -5.09
C ALA A 91 -24.40 -16.48 -4.39
N ILE A 92 -25.08 -16.15 -3.29
CA ILE A 92 -26.00 -17.07 -2.58
C ILE A 92 -27.17 -17.46 -3.48
N LEU A 93 -27.86 -16.48 -4.07
CA LEU A 93 -29.01 -16.71 -4.95
C LEU A 93 -28.63 -17.52 -6.20
N SER A 94 -27.38 -17.41 -6.64
CA SER A 94 -26.83 -18.18 -7.77
C SER A 94 -26.28 -19.56 -7.37
N GLY A 95 -26.38 -19.96 -6.09
CA GLY A 95 -25.86 -21.24 -5.59
C GLY A 95 -24.33 -21.34 -5.47
N VAL A 96 -23.60 -20.24 -5.70
CA VAL A 96 -22.13 -20.16 -5.70
C VAL A 96 -21.59 -19.27 -4.58
N TRP A 97 -22.24 -19.27 -3.42
CA TRP A 97 -21.87 -18.47 -2.25
C TRP A 97 -20.39 -18.61 -1.85
N TRP A 98 -19.82 -19.81 -2.03
CA TRP A 98 -18.41 -20.10 -1.72
C TRP A 98 -17.45 -19.23 -2.54
N ALA A 99 -17.84 -18.81 -3.75
CA ALA A 99 -17.02 -18.00 -4.63
C ALA A 99 -16.71 -16.63 -4.03
N TYR A 100 -17.65 -16.05 -3.27
CA TYR A 100 -17.41 -14.81 -2.53
C TYR A 100 -16.26 -14.98 -1.53
N PHE A 101 -16.18 -16.11 -0.83
CA PHE A 101 -15.11 -16.35 0.13
C PHE A 101 -13.80 -16.73 -0.58
N ALA A 102 -13.86 -17.65 -1.54
CA ALA A 102 -12.68 -18.20 -2.20
C ALA A 102 -12.02 -17.25 -3.21
N LEU A 103 -12.81 -16.46 -3.96
CA LEU A 103 -12.32 -15.62 -5.06
C LEU A 103 -12.27 -14.13 -4.72
N TRP A 104 -12.96 -13.71 -3.65
CA TRP A 104 -12.96 -12.31 -3.21
C TRP A 104 -12.29 -12.14 -1.84
N LEU A 105 -12.86 -12.71 -0.77
CA LEU A 105 -12.38 -12.45 0.58
C LEU A 105 -10.99 -13.05 0.85
N LEU A 106 -10.73 -14.29 0.41
CA LEU A 106 -9.46 -14.97 0.63
C LEU A 106 -8.28 -14.27 -0.08
N PRO A 107 -8.35 -13.92 -1.39
CA PRO A 107 -7.28 -13.16 -2.04
C PRO A 107 -7.11 -11.76 -1.45
N LEU A 108 -8.21 -11.10 -1.06
CA LEU A 108 -8.15 -9.80 -0.39
C LEU A 108 -7.45 -9.89 0.98
N ALA A 109 -7.66 -10.98 1.72
CA ALA A 109 -7.08 -11.17 3.04
C ALA A 109 -5.61 -11.58 2.99
N THR A 110 -5.20 -12.38 1.99
CA THR A 110 -3.87 -13.02 1.96
C THR A 110 -2.95 -12.44 0.89
N TRP A 111 -3.35 -12.51 -0.38
CA TRP A 111 -2.53 -12.15 -1.52
C TRP A 111 -2.38 -10.64 -1.69
N PHE A 112 -3.48 -9.89 -1.56
CA PHE A 112 -3.49 -8.43 -1.73
C PHE A 112 -2.50 -7.68 -0.81
N PRO A 113 -2.48 -7.88 0.53
CA PRO A 113 -1.49 -7.23 1.39
C PRO A 113 -0.05 -7.66 1.07
N MET A 114 0.15 -8.90 0.61
CA MET A 114 1.47 -9.37 0.19
C MET A 114 1.95 -8.64 -1.07
N VAL A 115 1.13 -8.60 -2.12
CA VAL A 115 1.49 -7.97 -3.40
C VAL A 115 1.75 -6.47 -3.21
N THR A 116 0.85 -5.79 -2.51
CA THR A 116 1.02 -4.35 -2.21
C THR A 116 2.31 -4.08 -1.43
N ARG A 117 2.68 -4.94 -0.47
CA ARG A 117 3.98 -4.81 0.19
C ARG A 117 5.15 -4.98 -0.77
N LEU A 118 5.17 -6.05 -1.57
CA LEU A 118 6.29 -6.31 -2.48
C LEU A 118 6.48 -5.16 -3.47
N ARG A 119 5.37 -4.60 -3.97
CA ARG A 119 5.37 -3.42 -4.84
C ARG A 119 5.88 -2.18 -4.14
N ASN A 120 5.33 -1.82 -2.97
CA ASN A 120 5.79 -0.66 -2.21
C ASN A 120 7.30 -0.73 -1.92
N ILE A 121 7.83 -1.93 -1.61
CA ILE A 121 9.27 -2.13 -1.43
C ILE A 121 10.01 -1.93 -2.75
N ALA A 122 9.57 -2.58 -3.83
CA ALA A 122 10.21 -2.49 -5.13
C ALA A 122 10.28 -1.04 -5.66
N GLU A 123 9.21 -0.29 -5.44
CA GLU A 123 8.94 1.01 -6.03
C GLU A 123 9.49 2.17 -5.17
N HIS A 124 9.58 2.02 -3.83
CA HIS A 124 9.96 3.13 -2.95
C HIS A 124 11.03 2.82 -1.90
N ALA A 125 11.34 1.56 -1.59
CA ALA A 125 12.33 1.27 -0.55
C ALA A 125 13.76 1.58 -1.00
N CYS A 126 14.54 2.13 -0.05
CA CYS A 126 15.94 2.50 -0.23
C CYS A 126 16.12 3.40 -1.48
N VAL A 127 15.22 4.37 -1.66
CA VAL A 127 15.36 5.43 -2.66
C VAL A 127 15.73 6.70 -1.91
N GLU A 128 16.97 7.14 -2.03
CA GLU A 128 17.52 8.32 -1.34
C GLU A 128 17.28 9.60 -2.16
N GLY A 129 17.23 10.76 -1.52
CA GLY A 129 17.09 12.05 -2.20
C GLY A 129 15.69 12.36 -2.73
N SER A 130 14.67 11.56 -2.38
CA SER A 130 13.27 11.75 -2.82
C SER A 130 12.64 13.08 -2.40
N ALA A 131 13.14 13.71 -1.32
CA ALA A 131 12.67 15.02 -0.86
C ALA A 131 13.15 16.18 -1.75
N GLU A 132 14.25 15.99 -2.46
CA GLU A 132 14.96 17.05 -3.21
C GLU A 132 14.87 16.84 -4.72
N ASP A 133 14.80 15.58 -5.18
CA ASP A 133 14.77 15.23 -6.59
C ASP A 133 13.55 14.36 -6.95
N PRO A 134 12.61 14.88 -7.77
CA PRO A 134 11.47 14.10 -8.27
C PRO A 134 11.86 12.81 -9.00
N PHE A 135 13.03 12.75 -9.64
CA PHE A 135 13.53 11.54 -10.33
C PHE A 135 13.92 10.43 -9.35
N ARG A 136 14.01 10.75 -8.06
CA ARG A 136 14.27 9.81 -6.96
C ARG A 136 13.06 9.67 -6.04
N ALA A 137 11.86 10.12 -6.42
CA ALA A 137 10.65 9.90 -5.62
C ALA A 137 10.22 8.42 -5.59
N ALA A 138 10.50 7.70 -6.68
CA ALA A 138 10.14 6.31 -6.90
C ALA A 138 11.14 5.62 -7.85
N ARG A 139 10.98 4.32 -8.02
CA ARG A 139 11.81 3.46 -8.87
C ARG A 139 10.98 2.76 -9.95
N THR A 140 11.56 2.64 -11.14
CA THR A 140 11.12 1.68 -12.15
C THR A 140 11.78 0.33 -11.90
N THR A 141 10.98 -0.71 -11.69
CA THR A 141 11.49 -2.08 -11.51
C THR A 141 11.17 -2.88 -12.77
N ARG A 142 12.19 -3.43 -13.43
CA ARG A 142 11.99 -4.30 -14.58
C ARG A 142 11.25 -5.56 -14.15
N ALA A 143 10.10 -5.84 -14.76
CA ALA A 143 9.27 -6.97 -14.42
C ALA A 143 9.23 -8.02 -15.55
N ARG A 144 9.52 -9.28 -15.20
CA ARG A 144 9.31 -10.45 -16.05
C ARG A 144 7.83 -10.66 -16.33
N TRP A 145 7.49 -11.49 -17.32
CA TRP A 145 6.09 -11.68 -17.73
C TRP A 145 5.19 -12.18 -16.60
N TRP A 146 5.69 -13.04 -15.72
CA TRP A 146 4.94 -13.54 -14.56
C TRP A 146 4.86 -12.50 -13.44
N GLU A 147 5.91 -11.68 -13.23
CA GLU A 147 5.87 -10.55 -12.29
C GLU A 147 4.80 -9.55 -12.74
N ARG A 148 4.69 -9.27 -14.05
CA ARG A 148 3.63 -8.44 -14.61
C ARG A 148 2.24 -9.05 -14.46
N ALA A 149 2.10 -10.38 -14.49
CA ALA A 149 0.80 -11.01 -14.33
C ALA A 149 0.31 -11.01 -12.88
N PHE A 150 1.20 -11.28 -11.92
CA PHE A 150 0.79 -11.59 -10.53
C PHE A 150 1.16 -10.52 -9.51
N ILE A 151 2.22 -9.74 -9.76
CA ILE A 151 2.75 -8.75 -8.81
C ILE A 151 2.46 -7.34 -9.31
N ALA A 152 2.84 -7.02 -10.54
CA ALA A 152 2.81 -5.67 -11.10
C ALA A 152 2.00 -5.60 -12.40
N PRO A 153 0.69 -5.93 -12.39
CA PRO A 153 -0.16 -5.76 -13.54
C PRO A 153 -0.35 -4.29 -13.90
N TYR A 154 -0.84 -4.05 -15.11
CA TYR A 154 -1.13 -2.71 -15.63
C TYR A 154 0.07 -1.75 -15.59
N TRP A 155 1.27 -2.24 -15.94
CA TRP A 155 2.50 -1.44 -16.08
C TRP A 155 2.94 -0.67 -14.85
N VAL A 156 2.43 -1.03 -13.66
CA VAL A 156 2.76 -0.29 -12.43
C VAL A 156 4.24 -0.42 -12.03
N ASN A 157 4.94 -1.40 -12.59
CA ASN A 157 6.39 -1.54 -12.46
C ASN A 157 7.17 -0.35 -13.05
N PHE A 158 6.53 0.50 -13.87
CA PHE A 158 7.00 1.81 -14.33
C PHE A 158 6.55 2.93 -13.37
N HIS A 159 6.90 2.77 -12.09
CA HIS A 159 6.39 3.64 -11.04
C HIS A 159 7.06 5.02 -11.05
N ALA A 160 8.36 5.10 -11.36
CA ALA A 160 9.05 6.38 -11.45
C ALA A 160 8.44 7.27 -12.54
N GLU A 161 8.08 6.70 -13.70
CA GLU A 161 7.42 7.43 -14.78
C GLU A 161 6.03 7.89 -14.38
N HIS A 162 5.28 7.07 -13.62
CA HIS A 162 3.99 7.49 -13.08
C HIS A 162 4.13 8.70 -12.16
N HIS A 163 5.12 8.72 -11.25
CA HIS A 163 5.35 9.89 -10.38
C HIS A 163 5.78 11.13 -11.16
N LEU A 164 6.64 10.97 -12.17
CA LEU A 164 7.08 12.09 -13.00
C LEU A 164 5.96 12.66 -13.88
N PHE A 165 5.05 11.82 -14.36
CA PHE A 165 3.98 12.20 -15.28
C PHE A 165 2.66 11.47 -14.96
N MET A 166 2.04 11.78 -13.81
CA MET A 166 0.84 11.09 -13.30
C MET A 166 -0.37 11.10 -14.25
N HIS A 167 -0.41 12.04 -15.20
CA HIS A 167 -1.47 12.16 -16.20
C HIS A 167 -1.29 11.20 -17.39
N VAL A 168 -0.15 10.52 -17.52
CA VAL A 168 0.10 9.57 -18.60
C VAL A 168 -0.56 8.23 -18.26
N PRO A 169 -1.41 7.68 -19.16
CA PRO A 169 -2.08 6.42 -18.89
C PRO A 169 -1.08 5.26 -18.82
N CYS A 170 -1.38 4.27 -17.98
CA CYS A 170 -0.43 3.21 -17.62
C CYS A 170 0.15 2.42 -18.82
N TRP A 171 -0.66 2.16 -19.85
CA TRP A 171 -0.22 1.44 -21.06
C TRP A 171 0.78 2.22 -21.93
N ARG A 172 0.94 3.54 -21.70
CA ARG A 172 1.94 4.37 -22.38
C ARG A 172 3.23 4.54 -21.56
N LEU A 173 3.27 4.10 -20.31
CA LEU A 173 4.46 4.22 -19.45
C LEU A 173 5.72 3.55 -20.02
N PRO A 174 5.68 2.41 -20.72
CA PRO A 174 6.87 1.87 -21.39
C PRO A 174 7.44 2.80 -22.46
N SER A 175 6.57 3.51 -23.19
CA SER A 175 6.99 4.49 -24.19
C SER A 175 7.56 5.75 -23.52
N LEU A 176 6.95 6.19 -22.42
CA LEU A 176 7.46 7.27 -21.60
C LEU A 176 8.83 6.94 -21.01
N HIS A 177 9.04 5.73 -20.48
CA HIS A 177 10.33 5.26 -19.99
C HIS A 177 11.42 5.45 -21.05
N ARG A 178 11.19 4.98 -22.29
CA ARG A 178 12.14 5.16 -23.40
C ARG A 178 12.40 6.64 -23.70
N ALA A 179 11.37 7.48 -23.68
CA ALA A 179 11.51 8.90 -23.97
C ALA A 179 12.29 9.65 -22.87
N VAL A 180 12.06 9.32 -21.60
CA VAL A 180 12.75 9.92 -20.45
C VAL A 180 14.19 9.42 -20.35
N SER A 181 14.42 8.11 -20.53
CA SER A 181 15.76 7.53 -20.53
C SER A 181 16.66 8.04 -21.67
N GLY A 182 16.08 8.57 -22.75
CA GLY A 182 16.82 9.23 -23.82
C GLY A 182 17.24 10.68 -23.52
N ARG A 183 16.97 11.19 -22.32
CA ARG A 183 17.31 12.56 -21.89
C ARG A 183 18.35 12.52 -20.76
N PRO A 184 19.24 13.51 -20.63
CA PRO A 184 20.22 13.57 -19.53
C PRO A 184 19.58 13.49 -18.15
N GLN A 185 18.39 14.05 -17.97
CA GLN A 185 17.66 13.99 -16.71
C GLN A 185 17.27 12.56 -16.31
N GLY A 186 17.06 11.68 -17.29
CA GLY A 186 16.67 10.28 -17.09
C GLY A 186 17.77 9.43 -16.46
N GLU A 187 19.04 9.85 -16.51
CA GLU A 187 20.16 9.14 -15.86
C GLU A 187 20.02 9.13 -14.33
N ARG A 188 19.31 10.11 -13.77
CA ARG A 188 19.02 10.18 -12.33
C ARG A 188 17.85 9.31 -11.90
N MET A 189 17.08 8.77 -12.87
CA MET A 189 15.91 7.95 -12.57
C MET A 189 16.37 6.61 -11.99
N GLU A 190 15.78 6.24 -10.86
CA GLU A 190 16.07 4.96 -10.23
C GLU A 190 15.44 3.82 -11.03
N VAL A 191 16.29 2.93 -11.54
CA VAL A 191 15.85 1.74 -12.28
C VAL A 191 16.51 0.49 -11.69
N ALA A 192 15.72 -0.52 -11.32
CA ALA A 192 16.25 -1.83 -10.91
C ALA A 192 15.93 -2.93 -11.92
N ASP A 193 16.80 -3.94 -11.95
CA ASP A 193 16.73 -5.06 -12.88
C ASP A 193 15.69 -6.13 -12.51
N GLY A 194 15.07 -6.05 -11.34
CA GLY A 194 14.04 -7.01 -10.93
C GLY A 194 13.55 -6.85 -9.50
N TYR A 195 12.41 -7.47 -9.19
CA TYR A 195 11.86 -7.45 -7.83
C TYR A 195 12.79 -8.13 -6.83
N VAL A 196 13.41 -9.25 -7.22
CA VAL A 196 14.31 -10.02 -6.34
C VAL A 196 15.53 -9.20 -5.92
N SER A 197 16.13 -8.41 -6.83
CA SER A 197 17.30 -7.60 -6.48
C SER A 197 16.95 -6.51 -5.48
N VAL A 198 15.80 -5.83 -5.69
CA VAL A 198 15.32 -4.80 -4.75
C VAL A 198 14.97 -5.40 -3.40
N LEU A 199 14.30 -6.56 -3.37
CA LEU A 199 13.96 -7.24 -2.11
C LEU A 199 15.21 -7.66 -1.33
N ARG A 200 16.27 -8.13 -2.01
CA ARG A 200 17.55 -8.44 -1.35
C ARG A 200 18.20 -7.19 -0.76
N ARG A 201 18.19 -6.07 -1.49
CA ARG A 201 18.73 -4.79 -1.01
C ARG A 201 17.94 -4.28 0.20
N ALA A 202 16.62 -4.30 0.12
CA ALA A 202 15.72 -3.92 1.22
C ALA A 202 15.82 -4.89 2.41
N ALA A 203 16.28 -6.12 2.20
CA ALA A 203 16.53 -7.11 3.24
C ALA A 203 17.99 -7.14 3.73
N SER A 204 18.83 -6.18 3.35
CA SER A 204 20.24 -6.16 3.77
C SER A 204 20.39 -5.59 5.19
N SER A 205 21.22 -6.23 6.01
CA SER A 205 21.45 -5.82 7.41
C SER A 205 22.26 -4.53 7.56
N ARG A 206 22.58 -3.83 6.46
CA ARG A 206 23.32 -2.58 6.51
C ARG A 206 22.32 -1.42 6.57
N PRO A 207 22.32 -0.60 7.63
CA PRO A 207 21.73 0.72 7.56
C PRO A 207 22.33 1.46 6.35
N ALA A 208 21.54 2.27 5.67
CA ALA A 208 22.11 3.28 4.77
C ALA A 208 23.13 4.09 5.60
N ALA A 209 24.35 4.22 5.07
CA ALA A 209 25.44 4.91 5.74
C ALA A 209 25.22 6.43 5.71
#